data_AF-A0A0F8Y7P1-F1
#
_entry.id   AF-A0A0F8Y7P1-F1
#
_cell.length_a   1.000
_cell.length_b   1.000
_cell.length_c   1.000
_cell.angle_alpha   90.00
_cell.angle_beta   90.00
_cell.angle_gamma   90.00
#
_symmetry.space_group_name_H-M   'P 1'
#
loop_
_entity.id
_entity.type
_entity.pdbx_description
1 polymer ?
#
loop_
_entity_poly.entity_id
_entity_poly.type
_entity_poly.pdbx_seq_one_letter_code
_entity_poly.pdbx_strand_id
1 'polypeptide(L)'
;MPGNGTSMVLDSAQRRAVKELRKHRSYRADSWYNSKSRFGGMGDPVIQTDYLRTRNRFKREDAEVLYELNWLAARVVDQIGHDATREWVTLTHKTNPDIAEKLRKEDRRLNGLGLFEEGIRWGRLHGGNLLILGAWDGADPENELQVERVKKMLFATNVDRWLSYPREWYRDPDSEKYGQPEIYQIHRLSPIGTAGSMPSPSSSGLGSMNRSVGAGPGGGGGGGLTAGTGQHKMGGPVAFVHESRTIRFDGDPLPPVALVRNWGWRASVLDKVYDELRHWGVSQQAAASIIPTFITKKMKIGNLVELIQNDEWATIRSRIGEIHAAMALHNL
;
A
#
# COMPACT_ATOMS: atom_id res chain seq x y z
N MET A 1 -5.11 -48.32 -50.42
CA MET A 1 -4.06 -49.10 -49.73
C MET A 1 -3.95 -48.59 -48.29
N PRO A 2 -4.15 -49.43 -47.27
CA PRO A 2 -4.12 -49.03 -45.86
C PRO A 2 -2.71 -49.22 -45.27
N GLY A 3 -2.20 -48.20 -44.58
CA GLY A 3 -0.98 -48.28 -43.78
C GLY A 3 -1.33 -48.44 -42.30
N ASN A 4 -1.22 -49.67 -41.79
CA ASN A 4 -1.51 -50.02 -40.39
C ASN A 4 -0.57 -49.29 -39.43
N GLY A 5 -1.12 -48.38 -38.61
CA GLY A 5 -0.46 -47.90 -37.40
C GLY A 5 -0.38 -49.02 -36.36
N THR A 6 0.81 -49.53 -36.12
CA THR A 6 1.07 -50.55 -35.09
C THR A 6 0.89 -49.89 -33.72
N SER A 7 -0.24 -50.12 -33.06
CA SER A 7 -0.37 -49.82 -31.63
C SER A 7 0.57 -50.76 -30.87
N MET A 8 1.58 -50.19 -30.21
CA MET A 8 2.52 -50.97 -29.40
C MET A 8 1.78 -51.49 -28.16
N VAL A 9 1.17 -52.66 -28.28
CA VAL A 9 0.52 -53.36 -27.17
C VAL A 9 1.63 -53.90 -26.27
N LEU A 10 1.94 -53.16 -25.20
CA LEU A 10 2.89 -53.62 -24.17
C LEU A 10 2.44 -54.97 -23.62
N ASP A 11 3.36 -55.93 -23.57
CA ASP A 11 3.14 -57.26 -22.97
C ASP A 11 2.89 -57.15 -21.45
N SER A 12 2.21 -58.14 -20.89
CA SER A 12 1.90 -58.27 -19.46
C SER A 12 3.13 -58.12 -18.57
N ALA A 13 4.30 -58.63 -18.97
CA ALA A 13 5.56 -58.45 -18.26
C ALA A 13 6.08 -57.02 -18.33
N GLN A 14 5.98 -56.38 -19.51
CA GLN A 14 6.38 -54.98 -19.71
C GLN A 14 5.47 -54.01 -18.95
N ARG A 15 4.16 -54.28 -18.89
CA ARG A 15 3.21 -53.51 -18.06
C ARG A 15 3.53 -53.65 -16.57
N ARG A 16 3.94 -54.85 -16.11
CA ARG A 16 4.39 -55.09 -14.73
C ARG A 16 5.67 -54.33 -14.43
N ALA A 17 6.65 -54.34 -15.33
CA ALA A 17 7.89 -53.60 -15.20
C ALA A 17 7.67 -52.08 -15.17
N VAL A 18 6.80 -51.54 -16.04
CA VAL A 18 6.42 -50.11 -16.02
C VAL A 18 5.65 -49.76 -14.76
N LYS A 19 4.82 -50.66 -14.23
CA LYS A 19 4.10 -50.48 -12.97
C LYS A 19 5.05 -50.48 -11.77
N GLU A 20 6.03 -51.36 -11.73
CA GLU A 20 7.08 -51.38 -10.69
C GLU A 20 8.04 -50.19 -10.80
N LEU A 21 8.44 -49.77 -12.01
CA LEU A 21 9.20 -48.54 -12.22
C LEU A 21 8.42 -47.29 -11.77
N ARG A 22 7.09 -47.26 -11.96
CA ARG A 22 6.22 -46.21 -11.42
C ARG A 22 6.10 -46.27 -9.90
N LYS A 23 6.15 -47.47 -9.30
CA LYS A 23 6.07 -47.70 -7.85
C LYS A 23 7.35 -47.27 -7.13
N HIS A 24 8.50 -47.45 -7.77
CA HIS A 24 9.80 -46.96 -7.30
C HIS A 24 10.08 -45.50 -7.65
N ARG A 25 9.19 -44.85 -8.41
CA ARG A 25 9.16 -43.39 -8.56
C ARG A 25 8.43 -42.75 -7.37
N SER A 26 8.62 -43.29 -6.17
CA SER A 26 8.41 -42.57 -4.93
C SER A 26 9.29 -41.32 -4.97
N TYR A 27 8.68 -40.15 -4.73
CA TYR A 27 9.41 -38.92 -4.43
C TYR A 27 10.61 -39.27 -3.54
N ARG A 28 11.84 -38.96 -3.99
CA ARG A 28 13.00 -39.06 -3.11
C ARG A 28 12.82 -38.02 -2.02
N ALA A 29 12.24 -38.44 -0.91
CA ALA A 29 12.00 -37.65 0.30
C ALA A 29 13.21 -37.70 1.25
N ASP A 30 14.40 -38.00 0.72
CA ASP A 30 15.64 -37.85 1.48
C ASP A 30 16.06 -36.38 1.37
N SER A 31 15.39 -35.57 2.17
CA SER A 31 15.73 -34.18 2.44
C SER A 31 16.18 -34.11 3.89
N TRP A 32 17.38 -33.56 4.13
CA TRP A 32 17.84 -33.27 5.48
C TRP A 32 17.03 -32.12 6.04
N TYR A 33 16.00 -32.44 6.81
CA TYR A 33 15.16 -31.48 7.51
C TYR A 33 15.63 -31.33 8.95
N ASN A 34 16.05 -30.11 9.32
CA ASN A 34 16.33 -29.77 10.71
C ASN A 34 15.05 -29.26 11.38
N SER A 35 14.43 -30.10 12.20
CA SER A 35 13.16 -29.76 12.87
C SER A 35 13.26 -28.62 13.88
N LYS A 36 14.45 -28.38 14.43
CA LYS A 36 14.68 -27.38 15.47
C LYS A 36 14.94 -25.99 14.89
N SER A 37 15.63 -25.91 13.75
CA SER A 37 15.88 -24.64 13.04
C SER A 37 14.96 -24.41 11.83
N ARG A 38 14.11 -25.40 11.49
CA ARG A 38 13.18 -25.42 10.35
C ARG A 38 13.83 -25.34 8.95
N PHE A 39 15.16 -25.43 8.88
CA PHE A 39 15.90 -25.49 7.62
C PHE A 39 15.56 -26.76 6.81
N GLY A 40 15.36 -26.61 5.50
CA GLY A 40 15.00 -27.68 4.57
C GLY A 40 13.52 -28.08 4.53
N GLY A 41 12.64 -27.34 5.22
CA GLY A 41 11.18 -27.56 5.22
C GLY A 41 10.39 -26.32 4.80
N MET A 42 9.06 -26.43 4.72
CA MET A 42 8.14 -25.33 4.29
C MET A 42 8.23 -24.03 5.13
N GLY A 43 8.94 -24.06 6.26
CA GLY A 43 9.15 -22.92 7.16
C GLY A 43 10.63 -22.52 7.29
N ASP A 44 11.46 -22.89 6.32
CA ASP A 44 12.88 -22.51 6.25
C ASP A 44 13.01 -20.99 6.02
N PRO A 45 13.73 -20.26 6.89
CA PRO A 45 13.99 -18.83 6.72
C PRO A 45 14.68 -18.46 5.39
N VAL A 46 15.39 -19.39 4.75
CA VAL A 46 16.12 -19.16 3.49
C VAL A 46 15.24 -19.38 2.24
N ILE A 47 14.06 -20.00 2.40
CA ILE A 47 13.03 -20.11 1.33
C ILE A 47 12.37 -18.74 1.03
N GLN A 48 12.76 -17.67 1.72
CA GLN A 48 12.39 -16.30 1.33
C GLN A 48 12.98 -15.83 -0.01
N THR A 49 13.78 -16.66 -0.70
CA THR A 49 14.31 -16.38 -2.04
C THR A 49 13.31 -16.66 -3.17
N ASP A 50 12.17 -17.29 -2.88
CA ASP A 50 11.09 -17.48 -3.87
C ASP A 50 10.21 -16.23 -3.99
N TYR A 51 9.96 -15.80 -5.23
CA TYR A 51 9.02 -14.73 -5.56
C TYR A 51 7.57 -15.22 -5.44
N LEU A 52 7.09 -15.39 -4.21
CA LEU A 52 5.72 -15.79 -3.95
C LEU A 52 4.76 -14.62 -4.22
N ARG A 53 3.88 -14.77 -5.21
CA ARG A 53 2.72 -13.88 -5.46
C ARG A 53 1.78 -13.72 -4.26
N THR A 54 1.94 -14.58 -3.24
CA THR A 54 1.14 -14.63 -2.01
C THR A 54 1.59 -13.63 -0.96
N ARG A 55 2.65 -12.84 -1.18
CA ARG A 55 2.83 -11.64 -0.34
C ARG A 55 1.58 -10.78 -0.49
N ASN A 56 0.85 -10.64 0.62
CA ASN A 56 -0.21 -9.66 0.71
C ASN A 56 0.41 -8.32 0.33
N ARG A 57 -0.15 -7.70 -0.72
CA ARG A 57 0.24 -6.34 -1.11
C ARG A 57 0.21 -5.44 0.11
N PHE A 58 1.10 -4.47 0.11
CA PHE A 58 1.16 -3.45 1.14
C PHE A 58 -0.23 -2.91 1.49
N LYS A 59 -0.63 -3.08 2.75
CA LYS A 59 -1.89 -2.51 3.24
C LYS A 59 -1.71 -1.00 3.40
N ARG A 60 -2.82 -0.28 3.43
CA ARG A 60 -2.82 1.16 3.65
C ARG A 60 -2.13 1.50 4.98
N GLU A 61 -2.52 0.81 6.04
CA GLU A 61 -2.07 1.08 7.40
C GLU A 61 -0.57 0.82 7.53
N ASP A 62 -0.07 -0.24 6.90
CA ASP A 62 1.35 -0.56 6.89
C ASP A 62 2.17 0.54 6.17
N ALA A 63 1.65 1.12 5.07
CA ALA A 63 2.29 2.24 4.35
C ALA A 63 2.39 3.49 5.24
N GLU A 64 1.28 3.85 5.86
CA GLU A 64 1.20 5.03 6.72
C GLU A 64 2.14 4.90 7.93
N VAL A 65 2.09 3.76 8.63
CA VAL A 65 2.96 3.50 9.79
C VAL A 65 4.43 3.53 9.41
N LEU A 66 4.82 2.94 8.27
CA LEU A 66 6.21 3.01 7.83
C LEU A 66 6.63 4.43 7.47
N TYR A 67 5.78 5.18 6.77
CA TYR A 67 6.08 6.55 6.38
C TYR A 67 6.24 7.47 7.61
N GLU A 68 5.40 7.29 8.63
CA GLU A 68 5.44 8.10 9.85
C GLU A 68 6.60 7.74 10.78
N LEU A 69 6.89 6.45 10.98
CA LEU A 69 7.84 6.00 12.01
C LEU A 69 9.25 5.74 11.48
N ASN A 70 9.41 5.41 10.20
CA ASN A 70 10.70 5.08 9.61
C ASN A 70 11.19 6.20 8.69
N TRP A 71 12.22 6.91 9.14
CA TRP A 71 12.81 8.03 8.39
C TRP A 71 13.35 7.62 7.01
N LEU A 72 13.83 6.38 6.84
CA LEU A 72 14.34 5.89 5.57
C LEU A 72 13.20 5.61 4.59
N ALA A 73 12.07 5.06 5.07
CA ALA A 73 10.86 4.91 4.28
C ALA A 73 10.32 6.27 3.83
N ALA A 74 10.24 7.26 4.74
CA ALA A 74 9.87 8.63 4.40
C ALA A 74 10.78 9.21 3.32
N ARG A 75 12.11 9.03 3.46
CA ARG A 75 13.08 9.52 2.48
C ARG A 75 12.92 8.90 1.09
N VAL A 76 12.65 7.59 1.00
CA VAL A 76 12.44 6.87 -0.27
C VAL A 76 11.21 7.40 -1.03
N VAL A 77 10.17 7.78 -0.29
CA VAL A 77 8.96 8.37 -0.87
C VAL A 77 9.22 9.81 -1.28
N ASP A 78 9.74 10.63 -0.37
CA ASP A 78 9.83 12.09 -0.49
C ASP A 78 10.89 12.56 -1.48
N GLN A 79 12.02 11.84 -1.61
CA GLN A 79 13.19 12.32 -2.35
C GLN A 79 12.88 12.64 -3.81
N ILE A 80 12.05 11.83 -4.49
CA ILE A 80 11.72 12.05 -5.90
C ILE A 80 10.76 13.23 -6.07
N GLY A 81 9.81 13.40 -5.13
CA GLY A 81 8.92 14.57 -5.12
C GLY A 81 9.73 15.86 -4.94
N HIS A 82 10.57 15.91 -3.90
CA HIS A 82 11.42 17.06 -3.62
C HIS A 82 12.42 17.37 -4.74
N ASP A 83 13.03 16.36 -5.35
CA ASP A 83 13.98 16.59 -6.44
C ASP A 83 13.28 17.12 -7.70
N ALA A 84 12.09 16.58 -8.01
CA ALA A 84 11.27 17.04 -9.13
C ALA A 84 10.72 18.47 -8.93
N THR A 85 10.43 18.87 -7.70
CA THR A 85 9.91 20.22 -7.38
C THR A 85 10.97 21.20 -6.93
N ARG A 86 12.25 20.79 -6.85
CA ARG A 86 13.36 21.63 -6.39
C ARG A 86 13.51 22.90 -7.21
N GLU A 87 13.34 22.79 -8.52
CA GLU A 87 13.35 23.90 -9.47
C GLU A 87 12.01 23.92 -10.19
N TRP A 88 11.12 24.80 -9.73
CA TRP A 88 9.77 24.89 -10.28
C TRP A 88 9.76 25.47 -11.70
N VAL A 89 8.65 25.23 -12.41
CA VAL A 89 8.49 25.65 -13.80
C VAL A 89 8.44 27.18 -13.93
N THR A 90 9.12 27.71 -14.95
CA THR A 90 9.01 29.13 -15.30
C THR A 90 7.98 29.30 -16.40
N LEU A 91 6.80 29.81 -16.04
CA LEU A 91 5.75 30.14 -17.00
C LEU A 91 6.17 31.36 -17.84
N THR A 92 6.20 31.20 -19.16
CA THR A 92 6.56 32.25 -20.12
C THR A 92 5.49 32.36 -21.20
N HIS A 93 5.33 33.55 -21.78
CA HIS A 93 4.39 33.79 -22.87
C HIS A 93 5.14 34.54 -23.99
N LYS A 94 5.08 34.01 -25.21
CA LYS A 94 5.92 34.45 -26.35
C LYS A 94 5.78 35.93 -26.70
N THR A 95 4.59 36.49 -26.52
CA THR A 95 4.23 37.80 -27.08
C THR A 95 3.87 38.84 -26.02
N ASN A 96 3.52 38.40 -24.80
CA ASN A 96 2.95 39.29 -23.79
C ASN A 96 3.42 38.92 -22.38
N PRO A 97 4.35 39.68 -21.78
CA PRO A 97 4.88 39.40 -20.45
C PRO A 97 3.84 39.55 -19.33
N ASP A 98 2.82 40.39 -19.50
CA ASP A 98 1.79 40.63 -18.47
C ASP A 98 0.92 39.38 -18.24
N ILE A 99 0.68 38.61 -19.29
CA ILE A 99 -0.05 37.33 -19.19
C ILE A 99 0.78 36.32 -18.40
N ALA A 100 2.09 36.26 -18.65
CA ALA A 100 2.99 35.39 -17.91
C ALA A 100 3.01 35.74 -16.41
N GLU A 101 2.99 37.04 -16.07
CA GLU A 101 2.95 37.47 -14.68
C GLU A 101 1.63 37.15 -13.99
N LYS A 102 0.50 37.31 -14.68
CA LYS A 102 -0.82 36.87 -14.18
C LYS A 102 -0.84 35.36 -13.91
N LEU A 103 -0.27 34.56 -14.81
CA LEU A 103 -0.18 33.11 -14.63
C LEU A 103 0.68 32.73 -13.42
N ARG A 104 1.85 33.36 -13.24
CA ARG A 104 2.70 33.13 -12.06
C ARG A 104 2.00 33.52 -10.76
N LYS A 105 1.21 34.60 -10.78
CA LYS A 105 0.41 35.01 -9.61
C LYS A 105 -0.66 33.97 -9.28
N GLU A 106 -1.33 33.40 -10.29
CA GLU A 106 -2.30 32.32 -10.09
C GLU A 106 -1.66 31.01 -9.63
N ASP A 107 -0.50 30.63 -10.18
CA ASP A 107 0.29 29.46 -9.73
C ASP A 107 0.67 29.59 -8.25
N ARG A 108 1.14 30.78 -7.84
CA ARG A 108 1.44 31.08 -6.43
C ARG A 108 0.20 31.07 -5.56
N ARG A 109 -0.95 31.55 -6.05
CA ARG A 109 -2.23 31.52 -5.32
C ARG A 109 -2.70 30.08 -5.08
N LEU A 110 -2.55 29.22 -6.08
CA LEU A 110 -2.96 27.81 -6.00
C LEU A 110 -1.94 26.93 -5.27
N ASN A 111 -0.73 27.43 -5.01
CA ASN A 111 0.39 26.65 -4.48
C ASN A 111 0.73 25.45 -5.39
N GLY A 112 0.91 25.70 -6.70
CA GLY A 112 1.18 24.67 -7.69
C GLY A 112 2.35 23.76 -7.31
N LEU A 113 3.47 24.34 -6.88
CA LEU A 113 4.65 23.61 -6.40
C LEU A 113 4.29 22.63 -5.27
N GLY A 114 3.64 23.12 -4.21
CA GLY A 114 3.28 22.30 -3.06
C GLY A 114 2.29 21.20 -3.41
N LEU A 115 1.30 21.49 -4.27
CA LEU A 115 0.32 20.50 -4.71
C LEU A 115 0.95 19.38 -5.54
N PHE A 116 1.90 19.70 -6.43
CA PHE A 116 2.58 18.67 -7.22
C PHE A 116 3.56 17.86 -6.37
N GLU A 117 4.31 18.50 -5.46
CA GLU A 117 5.19 17.79 -4.54
C GLU A 117 4.40 16.79 -3.69
N GLU A 118 3.31 17.27 -3.08
CA GLU A 118 2.40 16.44 -2.30
C GLU A 118 1.77 15.34 -3.15
N GLY A 119 1.35 15.67 -4.37
CA GLY A 119 0.72 14.69 -5.27
C GLY A 119 1.67 13.56 -5.67
N ILE A 120 2.94 13.87 -5.92
CA ILE A 120 3.98 12.88 -6.18
C ILE A 120 4.26 12.04 -4.92
N ARG A 121 4.38 12.69 -3.75
CA ARG A 121 4.59 12.02 -2.46
C ARG A 121 3.50 10.99 -2.18
N TRP A 122 2.23 11.39 -2.19
CA TRP A 122 1.11 10.48 -1.91
C TRP A 122 0.89 9.45 -3.02
N GLY A 123 1.11 9.83 -4.28
CA GLY A 123 1.11 8.90 -5.41
C GLY A 123 2.12 7.77 -5.22
N ARG A 124 3.32 8.08 -4.72
CA ARG A 124 4.38 7.09 -4.42
C ARG A 124 4.09 6.28 -3.16
N LEU A 125 3.56 6.91 -2.11
CA LEU A 125 3.25 6.24 -0.85
C LEU A 125 2.11 5.24 -0.99
N HIS A 126 0.98 5.67 -1.55
CA HIS A 126 -0.21 4.82 -1.65
C HIS A 126 -0.27 4.04 -2.95
N GLY A 127 0.50 4.42 -3.97
CA GLY A 127 0.40 3.87 -5.33
C GLY A 127 -0.59 4.61 -6.21
N GLY A 128 -1.11 5.75 -5.74
CA GLY A 128 -2.09 6.55 -6.46
C GLY A 128 -2.56 7.78 -5.68
N ASN A 129 -2.63 8.92 -6.37
CA ASN A 129 -3.23 10.16 -5.89
C ASN A 129 -3.87 10.92 -7.06
N LEU A 130 -4.95 11.65 -6.80
CA LEU A 130 -5.62 12.53 -7.75
C LEU A 130 -5.54 13.98 -7.29
N LEU A 131 -4.99 14.85 -8.14
CA LEU A 131 -5.13 16.28 -7.99
C LEU A 131 -6.39 16.75 -8.72
N ILE A 132 -7.41 17.11 -7.96
CA ILE A 132 -8.69 17.57 -8.48
C ILE A 132 -8.60 19.06 -8.81
N LEU A 133 -9.01 19.43 -10.02
CA LEU A 133 -9.00 20.79 -10.53
C LEU A 133 -10.42 21.37 -10.52
N GLY A 134 -10.68 22.36 -9.67
CA GLY A 134 -11.93 23.10 -9.63
C GLY A 134 -11.99 24.19 -10.70
N ALA A 135 -12.08 23.82 -11.98
CA ALA A 135 -12.20 24.77 -13.09
C ALA A 135 -13.66 25.21 -13.30
N TRP A 136 -13.88 26.52 -13.52
CA TRP A 136 -15.20 27.07 -13.84
C TRP A 136 -15.38 27.24 -15.34
N ASP A 137 -16.01 26.25 -15.97
CA ASP A 137 -16.40 26.20 -17.39
C ASP A 137 -17.94 26.20 -17.60
N GLY A 138 -18.69 26.11 -16.50
CA GLY A 138 -20.16 26.09 -16.49
C GLY A 138 -20.78 24.71 -16.76
N ALA A 139 -19.96 23.65 -16.84
CA ALA A 139 -20.43 22.28 -16.96
C ALA A 139 -20.37 21.56 -15.61
N ASP A 140 -21.15 20.48 -15.46
CA ASP A 140 -21.09 19.62 -14.29
C ASP A 140 -19.73 18.89 -14.21
N PRO A 141 -19.18 18.65 -13.00
CA PRO A 141 -17.87 18.01 -12.82
C PRO A 141 -17.74 16.59 -13.39
N GLU A 142 -18.86 15.91 -13.61
CA GLU A 142 -18.96 14.59 -14.24
C GLU A 142 -18.67 14.61 -15.73
N ASN A 143 -18.82 15.77 -16.36
CA ASN A 143 -18.57 15.93 -17.79
C ASN A 143 -17.14 16.39 -18.06
N GLU A 144 -16.68 16.09 -19.26
CA GLU A 144 -15.39 16.52 -19.78
C GLU A 144 -15.18 18.04 -19.62
N LEU A 145 -13.94 18.41 -19.29
CA LEU A 145 -13.52 19.78 -19.08
C LEU A 145 -13.41 20.50 -20.44
N GLN A 146 -14.19 21.55 -20.60
CA GLN A 146 -14.16 22.37 -21.81
C GLN A 146 -13.10 23.47 -21.67
N VAL A 147 -11.85 23.17 -22.05
CA VAL A 147 -10.67 24.02 -21.82
C VAL A 147 -10.86 25.44 -22.35
N GLU A 148 -11.53 25.58 -23.50
CA GLU A 148 -11.80 26.86 -24.18
C GLU A 148 -12.79 27.73 -23.41
N ARG A 149 -13.65 27.11 -22.58
CA ARG A 149 -14.71 27.78 -21.82
C ARG A 149 -14.31 28.09 -20.38
N VAL A 150 -13.13 27.64 -19.95
CA VAL A 150 -12.63 27.87 -18.59
C VAL A 150 -12.42 29.36 -18.37
N LYS A 151 -13.16 29.98 -17.45
CA LYS A 151 -12.98 31.39 -17.11
C LYS A 151 -12.09 31.60 -15.89
N LYS A 152 -12.10 30.66 -14.94
CA LYS A 152 -11.35 30.77 -13.69
C LYS A 152 -11.09 29.41 -13.06
N MET A 153 -9.92 29.26 -12.43
CA MET A 153 -9.61 28.17 -11.51
C MET A 153 -10.00 28.54 -10.08
N LEU A 154 -10.87 27.76 -9.44
CA LEU A 154 -11.33 27.98 -8.07
C LEU A 154 -10.30 27.46 -7.06
N PHE A 155 -10.04 26.15 -7.12
CA PHE A 155 -9.14 25.43 -6.22
C PHE A 155 -8.44 24.28 -6.95
N ALA A 156 -7.38 23.77 -6.35
CA ALA A 156 -6.76 22.51 -6.70
C ALA A 156 -6.43 21.76 -5.40
N THR A 157 -6.68 20.46 -5.33
CA THR A 157 -6.56 19.68 -4.08
C THR A 157 -6.23 18.23 -4.35
N ASN A 158 -5.26 17.69 -3.61
CA ASN A 158 -4.90 16.28 -3.66
C ASN A 158 -5.91 15.41 -2.91
N VAL A 159 -6.15 14.22 -3.45
CA VAL A 159 -7.01 13.20 -2.87
C VAL A 159 -6.37 11.83 -3.12
N ASP A 160 -6.11 11.11 -2.04
CA ASP A 160 -5.52 9.78 -2.11
C ASP A 160 -6.40 8.78 -2.86
N ARG A 161 -5.80 7.73 -3.41
CA ARG A 161 -6.53 6.60 -4.03
C ARG A 161 -7.55 5.93 -3.11
N TRP A 162 -7.37 6.01 -1.79
CA TRP A 162 -8.27 5.40 -0.81
C TRP A 162 -9.57 6.19 -0.64
N LEU A 163 -9.56 7.44 -1.09
CA LEU A 163 -10.72 8.32 -1.14
C LEU A 163 -11.20 8.51 -2.58
N SER A 164 -10.46 8.02 -3.57
CA SER A 164 -10.80 8.17 -4.99
C SER A 164 -10.89 6.82 -5.72
N TYR A 165 -12.12 6.45 -6.08
CA TYR A 165 -12.42 5.17 -6.69
C TYR A 165 -12.82 5.35 -8.15
N PRO A 166 -12.11 4.72 -9.10
CA PRO A 166 -12.60 4.57 -10.47
C PRO A 166 -13.98 3.92 -10.49
N ARG A 167 -14.96 4.60 -11.10
CA ARG A 167 -16.35 4.15 -11.17
C ARG A 167 -16.72 3.72 -12.58
N GLU A 168 -16.26 4.48 -13.56
CA GLU A 168 -16.48 4.22 -14.98
C GLU A 168 -15.15 4.16 -15.72
N TRP A 169 -15.11 3.39 -16.79
CA TRP A 169 -13.92 3.18 -17.62
C TRP A 169 -14.32 3.32 -19.08
N TYR A 170 -13.42 3.86 -19.89
CA TYR A 170 -13.60 3.89 -21.34
C TYR A 170 -13.71 2.46 -21.88
N ARG A 171 -14.84 2.15 -22.52
CA ARG A 171 -15.17 0.81 -23.04
C ARG A 171 -15.00 0.66 -24.54
N ASP A 172 -14.78 1.77 -25.24
CA ASP A 172 -14.61 1.77 -26.69
C ASP A 172 -13.23 1.19 -27.05
N PRO A 173 -13.15 0.03 -27.73
CA PRO A 173 -11.88 -0.60 -28.10
C PRO A 173 -11.06 0.24 -29.08
N ASP A 174 -11.71 1.12 -29.84
CA ASP A 174 -11.07 1.97 -30.85
C ASP A 174 -10.52 3.27 -30.25
N SER A 175 -10.79 3.53 -28.96
CA SER A 175 -10.27 4.69 -28.23
C SER A 175 -8.89 4.41 -27.63
N GLU A 176 -7.97 5.38 -27.73
CA GLU A 176 -6.64 5.32 -27.09
C GLU A 176 -6.75 5.15 -25.56
N LYS A 177 -7.83 5.64 -24.96
CA LYS A 177 -8.07 5.56 -23.52
C LYS A 177 -8.75 4.27 -23.08
N TYR A 178 -8.91 3.28 -23.97
CA TYR A 178 -9.57 2.01 -23.66
C TYR A 178 -9.01 1.37 -22.37
N GLY A 179 -9.92 1.09 -21.41
CA GLY A 179 -9.57 0.50 -20.12
C GLY A 179 -9.02 1.48 -19.07
N GLN A 180 -8.88 2.77 -19.40
CA GLN A 180 -8.55 3.81 -18.42
C GLN A 180 -9.82 4.31 -17.69
N PRO A 181 -9.71 4.77 -16.43
CA PRO A 181 -10.84 5.36 -15.71
C PRO A 181 -11.35 6.64 -16.38
N GLU A 182 -12.65 6.73 -16.61
CA GLU A 182 -13.33 7.90 -17.16
C GLU A 182 -13.87 8.80 -16.04
N ILE A 183 -14.55 8.21 -15.06
CA ILE A 183 -15.15 8.91 -13.92
C ILE A 183 -14.59 8.35 -12.62
N TYR A 184 -14.14 9.26 -11.77
CA TYR A 184 -13.72 8.99 -10.41
C TYR A 184 -14.81 9.38 -9.41
N GLN A 185 -15.09 8.48 -8.49
CA GLN A 185 -15.93 8.70 -7.32
C GLN A 185 -15.04 9.12 -6.14
N ILE A 186 -15.26 10.33 -5.64
CA ILE A 186 -14.48 10.94 -4.57
C ILE A 186 -15.29 10.91 -3.28
N HIS A 187 -14.76 10.24 -2.26
CA HIS A 187 -15.28 10.25 -0.90
C HIS A 187 -14.54 11.33 -0.12
N ARG A 188 -15.21 12.42 0.24
CA ARG A 188 -14.65 13.37 1.20
C ARG A 188 -15.21 13.09 2.58
N LEU A 189 -14.40 13.35 3.62
CA LEU A 189 -14.93 13.45 4.97
C LEU A 189 -15.96 14.58 4.98
N SER A 190 -17.24 14.22 5.07
CA SER A 190 -18.27 15.17 5.45
C SER A 190 -17.97 15.55 6.89
N PRO A 191 -17.79 16.85 7.21
CA PRO A 191 -17.76 17.28 8.61
C PRO A 191 -19.07 16.83 9.23
N ILE A 192 -19.02 15.88 10.16
CA ILE A 192 -20.18 15.54 11.00
C ILE A 192 -20.60 16.86 11.68
N GLY A 193 -21.71 17.44 11.22
CA GLY A 193 -22.16 18.75 11.67
C GLY A 193 -23.09 19.53 10.73
N THR A 194 -23.32 19.13 9.47
CA THR A 194 -24.34 19.80 8.64
C THR A 194 -25.66 19.04 8.71
N ALA A 195 -26.62 19.60 9.45
CA ALA A 195 -27.97 19.10 9.61
C ALA A 195 -28.64 18.81 8.26
N GLY A 196 -28.95 17.54 8.01
CA GLY A 196 -29.69 17.10 6.84
C GLY A 196 -29.87 15.59 6.88
N SER A 197 -31.05 15.15 7.31
CA SER A 197 -31.55 13.76 7.24
C SER A 197 -31.11 12.80 8.34
N MET A 198 -31.54 13.08 9.59
CA MET A 198 -31.93 11.97 10.46
C MET A 198 -33.25 11.40 9.92
N PRO A 199 -33.41 10.07 9.72
CA PRO A 199 -34.73 9.50 9.62
C PRO A 199 -35.43 9.70 10.96
N SER A 200 -36.55 10.43 10.97
CA SER A 200 -37.37 10.62 12.17
C SER A 200 -37.72 9.26 12.79
N PRO A 201 -37.62 9.08 14.11
CA PRO A 201 -38.23 7.93 14.75
C PRO A 201 -39.74 8.15 14.70
N SER A 202 -40.43 7.50 13.76
CA SER A 202 -41.88 7.52 13.74
C SER A 202 -42.39 6.82 15.00
N SER A 203 -42.89 7.61 15.93
CA SER A 203 -43.60 7.16 17.13
C SER A 203 -44.97 6.61 16.73
N SER A 204 -45.16 5.30 16.72
CA SER A 204 -46.50 4.69 16.82
C SER A 204 -46.43 3.21 17.24
N GLY A 205 -46.80 2.94 18.50
CA GLY A 205 -47.74 1.87 18.85
C GLY A 205 -47.29 0.40 18.76
N LEU A 206 -47.17 -0.23 19.93
CA LEU A 206 -47.42 -1.65 20.14
C LEU A 206 -48.69 -2.13 19.40
N GLY A 207 -48.64 -3.33 18.82
CA GLY A 207 -49.88 -4.04 18.45
C GLY A 207 -49.74 -5.15 17.41
N SER A 208 -49.41 -6.35 17.89
CA SER A 208 -50.19 -7.58 17.65
C SER A 208 -50.51 -8.08 16.22
N MET A 209 -50.11 -9.32 15.98
CA MET A 209 -50.83 -10.40 15.27
C MET A 209 -50.84 -10.48 13.72
N ASN A 210 -50.06 -11.47 13.26
CA ASN A 210 -50.53 -12.74 12.66
C ASN A 210 -50.80 -12.82 11.14
N ARG A 211 -50.06 -13.77 10.53
CA ARG A 211 -50.42 -14.69 9.43
C ARG A 211 -50.72 -14.15 8.02
N SER A 212 -49.82 -14.52 7.10
CA SER A 212 -50.04 -15.62 6.11
C SER A 212 -49.94 -15.29 4.62
N VAL A 213 -49.31 -16.25 3.92
CA VAL A 213 -49.40 -16.68 2.51
C VAL A 213 -48.86 -15.78 1.39
N GLY A 214 -48.05 -16.38 0.51
CA GLY A 214 -48.09 -16.06 -0.93
C GLY A 214 -46.73 -16.01 -1.63
N ALA A 215 -46.34 -17.12 -2.25
CA ALA A 215 -45.26 -17.20 -3.23
C ALA A 215 -45.72 -16.69 -4.62
N GLY A 216 -44.80 -16.12 -5.41
CA GLY A 216 -45.01 -15.97 -6.88
C GLY A 216 -44.20 -14.84 -7.54
N PRO A 217 -43.56 -15.06 -8.72
CA PRO A 217 -42.52 -14.20 -9.28
C PRO A 217 -42.99 -13.29 -10.45
N GLY A 218 -42.26 -12.22 -10.76
CA GLY A 218 -42.35 -11.54 -12.07
C GLY A 218 -42.03 -10.04 -12.13
N GLY A 219 -41.00 -9.69 -12.90
CA GLY A 219 -41.08 -8.71 -14.01
C GLY A 219 -41.24 -7.20 -13.74
N GLY A 220 -40.17 -6.45 -13.99
CA GLY A 220 -40.14 -5.32 -14.93
C GLY A 220 -40.53 -3.90 -14.47
N GLY A 221 -39.70 -2.92 -14.84
CA GLY A 221 -40.18 -1.59 -15.24
C GLY A 221 -39.71 -0.37 -14.44
N GLY A 222 -38.70 0.33 -15.00
CA GLY A 222 -38.65 1.79 -15.19
C GLY A 222 -39.06 2.78 -14.09
N GLY A 223 -38.14 3.68 -13.72
CA GLY A 223 -38.46 4.90 -12.97
C GLY A 223 -37.28 5.86 -12.92
N GLY A 224 -37.05 6.61 -14.00
CA GLY A 224 -36.16 7.76 -14.00
C GLY A 224 -36.80 8.94 -13.27
N LEU A 225 -35.97 9.72 -12.56
CA LEU A 225 -36.28 11.07 -12.06
C LEU A 225 -35.01 11.91 -12.26
N THR A 226 -34.86 12.52 -13.44
CA THR A 226 -35.20 13.92 -13.78
C THR A 226 -34.31 14.97 -13.11
N ALA A 227 -33.57 15.66 -13.97
CA ALA A 227 -32.71 16.79 -13.71
C ALA A 227 -33.43 18.01 -13.13
N GLY A 228 -32.67 18.87 -12.45
CA GLY A 228 -33.01 20.28 -12.28
C GLY A 228 -32.74 20.85 -10.89
N THR A 229 -31.52 21.35 -10.66
CA THR A 229 -31.23 22.68 -10.07
C THR A 229 -29.72 22.82 -9.89
N GLY A 230 -29.15 23.84 -10.53
CA GLY A 230 -27.72 24.12 -10.56
C GLY A 230 -27.18 24.61 -9.21
N GLN A 231 -27.03 23.68 -8.27
CA GLN A 231 -26.10 23.82 -7.16
C GLN A 231 -24.84 23.05 -7.53
N HIS A 232 -23.67 23.70 -7.43
CA HIS A 232 -22.39 23.02 -7.57
C HIS A 232 -22.36 21.82 -6.60
N LYS A 233 -22.55 20.60 -7.12
CA LYS A 233 -22.63 19.33 -6.36
C LYS A 233 -21.27 18.88 -5.80
N MET A 234 -20.48 19.82 -5.29
CA MET A 234 -19.26 19.52 -4.54
C MET A 234 -19.55 19.38 -3.02
N GLY A 235 -20.83 19.37 -2.62
CA GLY A 235 -21.27 19.32 -1.22
C GLY A 235 -21.86 17.99 -0.73
N GLY A 236 -21.98 16.97 -1.58
CA GLY A 236 -22.33 15.62 -1.14
C GLY A 236 -21.13 14.92 -0.49
N PRO A 237 -21.33 13.91 0.39
CA PRO A 237 -20.22 13.10 0.93
C PRO A 237 -19.45 12.37 -0.18
N VAL A 238 -20.09 12.21 -1.34
CA VAL A 238 -19.54 11.61 -2.55
C VAL A 238 -19.72 12.60 -3.71
N ALA A 239 -18.63 12.86 -4.45
CA ALA A 239 -18.64 13.67 -5.67
C ALA A 239 -18.08 12.85 -6.83
N PHE A 240 -18.65 12.98 -8.02
CA PHE A 240 -18.14 12.35 -9.24
C PHE A 240 -17.39 13.38 -10.07
N VAL A 241 -16.22 12.99 -10.59
CA VAL A 241 -15.34 13.88 -11.32
C VAL A 241 -14.79 13.15 -12.55
N HIS A 242 -14.89 13.79 -13.72
CA HIS A 242 -14.31 13.29 -14.96
C HIS A 242 -12.77 13.36 -14.93
N GLU A 243 -12.10 12.41 -15.57
CA GLU A 243 -10.63 12.33 -15.58
C GLU A 243 -9.96 13.61 -16.11
N SER A 244 -10.56 14.30 -17.09
CA SER A 244 -10.04 15.56 -17.65
C SER A 244 -10.00 16.72 -16.64
N ARG A 245 -10.70 16.62 -15.51
CA ARG A 245 -10.68 17.59 -14.39
C ARG A 245 -9.73 17.15 -13.28
N THR A 246 -8.94 16.11 -13.52
CA THR A 246 -8.00 15.55 -12.55
C THR A 246 -6.63 15.36 -13.16
N ILE A 247 -5.59 15.49 -12.35
CA ILE A 247 -4.24 15.06 -12.70
C ILE A 247 -3.91 13.86 -11.84
N ARG A 248 -3.58 12.75 -12.50
CA ARG A 248 -3.32 11.49 -11.83
C ARG A 248 -1.83 11.33 -11.55
N PHE A 249 -1.50 11.08 -10.28
CA PHE A 249 -0.17 10.73 -9.81
C PHE A 249 -0.14 9.24 -9.48
N ASP A 250 0.77 8.55 -10.12
CA ASP A 250 0.85 7.10 -10.13
C ASP A 250 2.15 6.66 -9.43
N GLY A 251 2.08 5.54 -8.70
CA GLY A 251 3.25 4.93 -8.06
C GLY A 251 4.00 3.97 -8.99
N ASP A 252 4.44 2.85 -8.42
CA ASP A 252 5.26 1.86 -9.12
C ASP A 252 4.44 1.01 -10.12
N PRO A 253 4.94 0.80 -11.35
CA PRO A 253 4.20 0.06 -12.38
C PRO A 253 3.85 -1.37 -11.98
N LEU A 254 2.59 -1.73 -12.23
CA LEU A 254 2.07 -3.08 -12.01
C LEU A 254 1.80 -3.80 -13.33
N PRO A 255 1.98 -5.13 -13.39
CA PRO A 255 1.57 -5.91 -14.55
C PRO A 255 0.04 -5.83 -14.75
N PRO A 256 -0.48 -5.97 -15.98
CA PRO A 256 -1.88 -5.68 -16.28
C PRO A 256 -2.92 -6.38 -15.39
N VAL A 257 -2.74 -7.69 -15.12
CA VAL A 257 -3.63 -8.44 -14.23
C VAL A 257 -3.59 -7.91 -12.79
N ALA A 258 -2.42 -7.47 -12.34
CA ALA A 258 -2.25 -6.89 -11.01
C ALA A 258 -2.89 -5.50 -10.91
N LEU A 259 -2.83 -4.72 -12.00
CA LEU A 259 -3.44 -3.40 -12.13
C LEU A 259 -4.97 -3.49 -12.04
N VAL A 260 -5.59 -4.44 -12.75
CA VAL A 260 -7.04 -4.69 -12.67
C VAL A 260 -7.46 -5.06 -11.25
N ARG A 261 -6.68 -5.89 -10.55
CA ARG A 261 -6.92 -6.22 -9.13
C ARG A 261 -6.84 -4.98 -8.21
N ASN A 262 -6.08 -3.97 -8.62
CA ASN A 262 -5.94 -2.71 -7.89
C ASN A 262 -6.86 -1.61 -8.44
N TRP A 263 -7.91 -1.97 -9.16
CA TRP A 263 -8.89 -1.02 -9.71
C TRP A 263 -8.25 0.05 -10.60
N GLY A 264 -7.18 -0.31 -11.32
CA GLY A 264 -6.44 0.64 -12.16
C GLY A 264 -5.34 1.41 -11.42
N TRP A 265 -5.21 1.32 -10.10
CA TRP A 265 -4.15 1.98 -9.32
C TRP A 265 -2.81 1.24 -9.39
N ARG A 266 -1.71 1.97 -9.25
CA ARG A 266 -0.36 1.41 -9.17
C ARG A 266 0.01 0.97 -7.76
N ALA A 267 1.18 0.37 -7.59
CA ALA A 267 1.66 -0.07 -6.29
C ALA A 267 2.38 1.05 -5.53
N SER A 268 2.38 0.93 -4.21
CA SER A 268 3.29 1.73 -3.37
C SER A 268 4.73 1.39 -3.73
N VAL A 269 5.59 2.41 -3.74
CA VAL A 269 7.05 2.21 -3.89
C VAL A 269 7.62 1.41 -2.70
N LEU A 270 6.98 1.50 -1.53
CA LEU A 270 7.41 0.78 -0.32
C LEU A 270 7.27 -0.74 -0.44
N ASP A 271 6.40 -1.24 -1.32
CA ASP A 271 6.19 -2.68 -1.52
C ASP A 271 7.48 -3.39 -1.98
N LYS A 272 8.32 -2.68 -2.75
CA LYS A 272 9.60 -3.20 -3.25
C LYS A 272 10.73 -3.17 -2.23
N VAL A 273 10.72 -2.22 -1.31
CA VAL A 273 11.81 -2.00 -0.32
C VAL A 273 11.45 -2.52 1.07
N TYR A 274 10.24 -3.06 1.24
CA TYR A 274 9.70 -3.41 2.54
C TYR A 274 10.58 -4.43 3.29
N ASP A 275 11.03 -5.47 2.58
CA ASP A 275 11.85 -6.51 3.19
C ASP A 275 13.21 -5.97 3.62
N GLU A 276 13.81 -5.15 2.78
CA GLU A 276 15.10 -4.52 3.02
C GLU A 276 15.00 -3.57 4.23
N LEU A 277 13.93 -2.77 4.30
CA LEU A 277 13.65 -1.91 5.45
C LEU A 277 13.45 -2.73 6.73
N ARG A 278 12.74 -3.87 6.65
CA ARG A 278 12.53 -4.77 7.78
C ARG A 278 13.83 -5.41 8.24
N HIS A 279 14.63 -5.93 7.31
CA HIS A 279 15.94 -6.54 7.60
C HIS A 279 16.90 -5.52 8.21
N TRP A 280 16.87 -4.28 7.72
CA TRP A 280 17.63 -3.18 8.30
C TRP A 280 17.18 -2.86 9.73
N GLY A 281 15.87 -2.83 10.00
CA GLY A 281 15.34 -2.66 11.35
C GLY A 281 15.81 -3.76 12.31
N VAL A 282 15.78 -5.02 11.86
CA VAL A 282 16.27 -6.17 12.65
C VAL A 282 17.77 -6.08 12.90
N SER A 283 18.57 -5.70 11.90
CA SER A 283 20.02 -5.59 12.07
C SER A 283 20.41 -4.45 13.02
N GLN A 284 19.71 -3.32 12.96
CA GLN A 284 19.91 -2.22 13.92
C GLN A 284 19.55 -2.61 15.34
N GLN A 285 18.43 -3.31 15.54
CA GLN A 285 18.05 -3.81 16.87
C GLN A 285 19.08 -4.82 17.41
N ALA A 286 19.56 -5.73 16.56
CA ALA A 286 20.60 -6.68 16.93
C ALA A 286 21.90 -5.95 17.33
N ALA A 287 22.35 -4.96 16.55
CA ALA A 287 23.51 -4.14 16.88
C ALA A 287 23.32 -3.39 18.21
N ALA A 288 22.16 -2.77 18.42
CA ALA A 288 21.82 -2.08 19.65
C ALA A 288 21.82 -3.01 20.86
N SER A 289 21.42 -4.28 20.71
CA SER A 289 21.48 -5.29 21.78
C SER A 289 22.90 -5.72 22.14
N ILE A 290 23.84 -5.62 21.19
CA ILE A 290 25.25 -5.96 21.42
C ILE A 290 25.93 -4.90 22.28
N ILE A 291 25.65 -3.61 22.04
CA ILE A 291 26.29 -2.49 22.75
C ILE A 291 26.30 -2.65 24.28
N PRO A 292 25.17 -2.93 24.98
CA PRO A 292 25.17 -3.11 26.43
C PRO A 292 25.88 -4.41 26.86
N THR A 293 25.86 -5.45 26.02
CA THR A 293 26.53 -6.73 26.32
C THR A 293 28.03 -6.72 26.01
N PHE A 294 28.53 -5.72 25.27
CA PHE A 294 29.91 -5.67 24.81
C PHE A 294 30.91 -5.52 25.96
N ILE A 295 30.50 -4.89 27.06
CA ILE A 295 31.33 -4.72 28.24
C ILE A 295 31.17 -5.94 29.16
N THR A 296 31.65 -7.11 28.71
CA THR A 296 31.83 -8.26 29.60
C THR A 296 33.15 -8.12 30.34
N LYS A 297 33.13 -7.53 31.54
CA LYS A 297 34.32 -7.52 32.41
C LYS A 297 34.59 -8.94 32.92
N LYS A 298 35.69 -9.55 32.48
CA LYS A 298 36.15 -10.85 32.98
C LYS A 298 36.94 -10.66 34.27
N MET A 299 36.35 -11.02 35.41
CA MET A 299 37.05 -11.01 36.70
C MET A 299 37.86 -12.30 36.88
N LYS A 300 39.12 -12.17 37.30
CA LYS A 300 39.96 -13.28 37.72
C LYS A 300 40.27 -13.12 39.21
N ILE A 301 39.84 -14.07 40.03
CA ILE A 301 40.21 -14.14 41.45
C ILE A 301 41.37 -15.14 41.55
N GLY A 302 42.55 -14.68 41.96
CA GLY A 302 43.68 -15.56 42.25
C GLY A 302 43.39 -16.46 43.46
N ASN A 303 43.80 -17.73 43.37
CA ASN A 303 43.68 -18.74 44.43
C ASN A 303 42.25 -18.97 44.97
N LEU A 304 41.24 -18.80 44.11
CA LEU A 304 39.83 -18.98 44.49
C LEU A 304 39.54 -20.39 45.04
N VAL A 305 40.19 -21.42 44.47
CA VAL A 305 39.99 -22.82 44.90
C VAL A 305 40.50 -23.05 46.32
N GLU A 306 41.67 -22.52 46.67
CA GLU A 306 42.25 -22.62 48.02
C GLU A 306 41.42 -21.85 49.05
N LEU A 307 40.92 -20.67 48.67
CA LEU A 307 40.09 -19.84 49.55
C LEU A 307 38.71 -20.47 49.85
N ILE A 308 38.15 -21.21 48.90
CA ILE A 308 36.91 -21.97 49.12
C ILE A 308 37.17 -23.20 50.00
N GLN A 309 38.30 -23.88 49.81
CA GLN A 309 38.68 -25.05 50.63
C GLN A 309 38.93 -24.68 52.09
N ASN A 310 39.42 -23.48 52.35
CA ASN A 310 39.67 -22.97 53.71
C ASN A 310 38.44 -22.26 54.34
N ASP A 311 37.29 -22.25 53.65
CA ASP A 311 36.03 -21.64 54.07
C ASP A 311 36.12 -20.13 54.42
N GLU A 312 37.08 -19.43 53.80
CA GLU A 312 37.37 -17.99 54.04
C GLU A 312 36.42 -17.05 53.27
N TRP A 313 35.11 -17.19 53.48
CA TRP A 313 34.10 -16.40 52.78
C TRP A 313 34.18 -14.89 53.04
N ALA A 314 34.73 -14.48 54.19
CA ALA A 314 34.93 -13.07 54.51
C ALA A 314 35.95 -12.41 53.56
N THR A 315 37.07 -13.08 53.31
CA THR A 315 38.14 -12.62 52.42
C THR A 315 37.66 -12.56 50.96
N ILE A 316 36.88 -13.56 50.53
CA ILE A 316 36.26 -13.58 49.20
C ILE A 316 35.31 -12.38 49.03
N ARG A 317 34.44 -12.11 50.01
CA ARG A 317 33.51 -10.96 49.97
C ARG A 317 34.21 -9.61 49.97
N SER A 318 35.29 -9.44 50.74
CA SER A 318 36.08 -8.18 50.72
C SER A 318 36.70 -7.93 49.35
N ARG A 319 37.33 -8.96 48.75
CA ARG A 319 37.92 -8.86 47.41
C ARG A 319 36.86 -8.58 46.35
N ILE A 320 35.69 -9.21 46.42
CA ILE A 320 34.56 -8.90 45.52
C ILE A 320 34.09 -7.44 45.72
N GLY A 321 34.00 -6.98 46.97
CA GLY A 321 33.58 -5.61 47.31
C GLY A 321 34.55 -4.54 46.82
N GLU A 322 35.85 -4.73 47.01
CA GLU A 322 36.91 -3.83 46.51
C GLU A 322 36.91 -3.78 44.97
N ILE A 323 36.70 -4.94 44.32
CA ILE A 323 36.62 -5.02 42.87
C ILE A 323 35.35 -4.31 42.35
N HIS A 324 34.19 -4.50 43.00
CA HIS A 324 32.96 -3.78 42.66
C HIS A 324 33.11 -2.26 42.84
N ALA A 325 33.79 -1.81 43.89
CA ALA A 325 34.07 -0.40 44.11
C ALA A 325 35.02 0.18 43.05
N ALA A 326 36.07 -0.55 42.68
CA ALA A 326 36.96 -0.18 41.58
C ALA A 326 36.21 -0.14 40.23
N MET A 327 35.26 -1.06 40.02
CA MET A 327 34.41 -1.08 38.82
C MET A 327 33.50 0.16 38.71
N ALA A 328 32.97 0.66 39.83
CA ALA A 328 32.14 1.87 39.86
C ALA A 328 32.95 3.15 39.66
N LEU A 329 34.18 3.20 40.19
CA LEU A 329 35.07 4.38 40.09
C LEU A 329 35.59 4.62 38.66
N HIS A 330 35.80 3.57 37.87
CA HIS A 330 36.36 3.70 36.52
C HIS A 330 35.32 3.91 35.40
N ASN A 331 34.02 4.00 35.73
CA ASN A 331 32.85 4.25 34.87
C ASN A 331 33.07 4.13 33.34
N LEU A 332 33.49 2.92 32.94
CA LEU A 332 33.40 2.33 31.61
C LEU A 332 32.67 1.00 31.78
#